data_AF-A0A7S0E7E3-F1
#
_entry.id   AF-A0A7S0E7E3-F1
#
_cell.length_a   1.000
_cell.length_b   1.000
_cell.length_c   1.000
_cell.angle_alpha   90.00
_cell.angle_beta   90.00
_cell.angle_gamma   90.00
#
_symmetry.space_group_name_H-M   'P 1'
#
loop_
_entity.id
_entity.type
_entity.pdbx_description
1 polymer ?
#
loop_
_entity_poly.entity_id
_entity_poly.type
_entity_poly.pdbx_seq_one_letter_code
_entity_poly.pdbx_strand_id
1 'polypeptide(L)'
;MAVVTARLGCRRIPKTMFASLFHVIGAYELSQVFTDRDLLVSNLIWGTGDLSFGMVIEFGERYMMTVLPFYCIFTSFGSILSDTKRFTTPPTISTFGYSNYLLLAAWLYFTVGRAILIRRAFNNVKSELLKYNDLWASLSSEQSRLTLQRIGETVSQLRVSSKPVQSRAHDPDSPLEASSSPLAWMLQRSQGGSFSLHAPSKSVWPLSKDPRVVSLDQLYAQAVFVDPIFRQKVQELAAESRGLFPSVLQGPEGSVECIPWREAMADEELEQRIRWAQMKSVDRAVEKLVRSYNSDVSRLLDVVRQCIVFERLEDLCECLERILGDPELVVMRIKNRLDPSFDARTTGGYRDVALNVRVVTE
;
A
#
# COMPACT_ATOMS: atom_id res chain seq x y z
N MET A 1 13.09 25.65 6.68
CA MET A 1 14.08 24.56 6.80
C MET A 1 13.51 23.21 6.36
N ALA A 2 12.56 22.60 7.08
CA ALA A 2 12.06 21.25 6.76
C ALA A 2 11.61 21.04 5.29
N VAL A 3 10.89 22.01 4.72
CA VAL A 3 10.45 21.96 3.31
C VAL A 3 11.63 22.01 2.33
N VAL A 4 12.67 22.80 2.65
CA VAL A 4 13.86 22.98 1.79
C VAL A 4 14.68 21.70 1.78
N THR A 5 14.98 21.13 2.93
CA THR A 5 15.71 19.86 3.07
C THR A 5 14.95 18.68 2.49
N ALA A 6 13.61 18.68 2.56
CA ALA A 6 12.79 17.65 1.93
C ALA A 6 12.89 17.73 0.39
N ARG A 7 12.94 18.94 -0.18
CA ARG A 7 13.17 19.16 -1.63
C ARG A 7 14.57 18.73 -2.09
N LEU A 8 15.57 18.82 -1.21
CA LEU A 8 16.93 18.34 -1.46
C LEU A 8 17.09 16.82 -1.26
N GLY A 9 16.00 16.08 -1.02
CA GLY A 9 16.05 14.64 -0.77
C GLY A 9 16.56 14.24 0.62
N CYS A 10 17.01 15.20 1.43
CA CYS A 10 17.51 14.99 2.78
C CYS A 10 16.39 14.84 3.82
N ARG A 11 15.48 13.88 3.63
CA ARG A 11 14.32 13.66 4.51
C ARG A 11 14.71 13.32 5.96
N ARG A 12 15.89 12.74 6.18
CA ARG A 12 16.40 12.40 7.53
C ARG A 12 16.76 13.65 8.35
N ILE A 13 17.23 14.73 7.73
CA ILE A 13 17.73 15.91 8.45
C ILE A 13 16.62 16.59 9.29
N PRO A 14 15.44 16.96 8.75
CA PRO A 14 14.39 17.59 9.56
C PRO A 14 13.91 16.72 10.71
N LYS A 15 13.87 15.41 10.47
CA LYS A 15 13.45 14.43 11.45
C LYS A 15 14.45 14.38 12.61
N THR A 16 15.73 14.23 12.33
CA THR A 16 16.79 14.25 13.36
C THR A 16 16.84 15.60 14.07
N MET A 17 16.71 16.72 13.36
CA MET A 17 16.63 18.04 13.99
C MET A 17 15.43 18.15 14.94
N PHE A 18 14.24 17.70 14.53
CA PHE A 18 13.05 17.74 15.38
C PHE A 18 13.17 16.80 16.59
N ALA A 19 13.66 15.58 16.40
CA ALA A 19 13.93 14.64 17.49
C ALA A 19 14.96 15.19 18.49
N SER A 20 16.01 15.85 18.00
CA SER A 20 17.08 16.40 18.84
C SER A 20 16.59 17.46 19.81
N LEU A 21 15.50 18.18 19.51
CA LEU A 21 14.90 19.12 20.45
C LEU A 21 14.45 18.40 21.74
N PHE A 22 13.84 17.23 21.60
CA PHE A 22 13.43 16.41 22.75
C PHE A 22 14.64 15.75 23.42
N HIS A 23 15.64 15.28 22.65
CA HIS A 23 16.82 14.68 23.27
C HIS A 23 17.63 15.67 24.10
N VAL A 24 17.83 16.88 23.60
CA VAL A 24 18.60 17.92 24.30
C VAL A 24 17.88 18.37 25.56
N ILE A 25 16.57 18.62 25.49
CA ILE A 25 15.77 19.00 26.66
C ILE A 25 15.76 17.86 27.68
N GLY A 26 15.50 16.63 27.24
CA GLY A 26 15.44 15.49 28.16
C GLY A 26 16.78 15.17 28.82
N ALA A 27 17.90 15.29 28.09
CA ALA A 27 19.24 15.15 28.67
C ALA A 27 19.56 16.28 29.67
N TYR A 28 19.16 17.52 29.37
CA TYR A 28 19.31 18.64 30.28
C TYR A 28 18.51 18.43 31.57
N GLU A 29 17.25 18.02 31.49
CA GLU A 29 16.41 17.75 32.68
C GLU A 29 16.97 16.58 33.51
N LEU A 30 17.42 15.50 32.86
CA LEU A 30 18.09 14.40 33.57
C LEU A 30 19.38 14.87 34.26
N SER A 31 20.12 15.83 33.70
CA SER A 31 21.30 16.38 34.36
C SER A 31 20.95 17.20 35.61
N GLN A 32 19.80 17.87 35.61
CA GLN A 32 19.31 18.66 36.76
C GLN A 32 18.87 17.78 37.94
N VAL A 33 18.63 16.48 37.72
CA VAL A 33 18.38 15.52 38.80
C VAL A 33 19.55 15.43 39.79
N PHE A 34 20.77 15.73 39.34
CA PHE A 34 21.97 15.68 40.18
C PHE A 34 22.23 16.98 40.96
N THR A 35 21.59 18.09 40.58
CA THR A 35 21.81 19.42 41.16
C THR A 35 20.71 19.82 42.15
N ASP A 36 19.45 19.45 41.88
CA ASP A 36 18.29 19.85 42.69
C ASP A 36 17.47 18.64 43.16
N ARG A 37 17.49 18.38 44.48
CA ARG A 37 16.75 17.27 45.09
C ARG A 37 15.25 17.50 45.18
N ASP A 38 14.80 18.76 45.21
CA ASP A 38 13.38 19.08 45.36
C ASP A 38 12.61 18.82 44.06
N LEU A 39 13.29 18.91 42.92
CA LEU A 39 12.73 18.65 41.59
C LEU A 39 13.03 17.25 41.04
N LEU A 40 13.64 16.36 41.84
CA LEU A 40 14.16 15.07 41.40
C LEU A 40 13.12 14.24 40.62
N VAL A 41 11.90 14.11 41.16
CA VAL A 41 10.86 13.27 40.54
C VAL A 41 10.34 13.89 39.25
N SER A 42 10.16 15.22 39.22
CA SER A 42 9.70 15.93 38.03
C SER A 42 10.70 15.82 36.89
N ASN A 43 11.96 16.19 37.16
CA ASN A 43 13.04 16.19 36.18
C ASN A 43 13.33 14.79 35.65
N LEU A 44 13.19 13.75 36.48
CA LEU A 44 13.33 12.36 36.04
C LEU A 44 12.20 11.94 35.09
N ILE A 45 10.94 12.29 35.40
CA ILE A 45 9.78 11.95 34.57
C ILE A 45 9.85 12.70 33.24
N TRP A 46 10.05 14.01 33.27
CA TRP A 46 10.16 14.83 32.05
C TRP A 46 11.35 14.39 31.20
N GLY A 47 12.54 14.27 31.81
CA GLY A 47 13.75 13.90 31.08
C GLY A 47 13.65 12.52 30.41
N THR A 48 13.04 11.55 31.10
CA THR A 48 12.77 10.21 30.53
C THR A 48 11.70 10.27 29.44
N GLY A 49 10.63 11.04 29.65
CA GLY A 49 9.56 11.26 28.68
C GLY A 49 10.09 11.85 27.38
N ASP A 50 10.86 12.92 27.46
CA ASP A 50 11.44 13.64 26.32
C ASP A 50 12.44 12.77 25.56
N LEU A 51 13.37 12.11 26.26
CA LEU A 51 14.31 11.20 25.59
C LEU A 51 13.59 10.04 24.90
N SER A 52 12.66 9.39 25.59
CA SER A 52 11.92 8.26 25.00
C SER A 52 11.08 8.69 23.79
N PHE A 53 10.42 9.84 23.86
CA PHE A 53 9.64 10.36 22.74
C PHE A 53 10.53 10.82 21.57
N GLY A 54 11.68 11.44 21.85
CA GLY A 54 12.70 11.75 20.85
C GLY A 54 13.20 10.50 20.12
N MET A 55 13.43 9.40 20.84
CA MET A 55 13.77 8.09 20.24
C MET A 55 12.63 7.53 19.38
N VAL A 56 11.37 7.69 19.80
CA VAL A 56 10.21 7.31 18.97
C VAL A 56 10.15 8.14 17.70
N ILE A 57 10.42 9.45 17.76
CA ILE A 57 10.48 10.29 16.56
C ILE A 57 11.61 9.79 15.64
N GLU A 58 12.81 9.56 16.16
CA GLU A 58 13.99 9.22 15.37
C GLU A 58 13.90 7.82 14.72
N PHE A 59 13.52 6.81 15.49
CA PHE A 59 13.55 5.41 15.04
C PHE A 59 12.17 4.84 14.72
N GLY A 60 11.11 5.41 15.29
CA GLY A 60 9.75 4.87 15.26
C GLY A 60 8.69 5.84 14.71
N GLU A 61 9.03 6.68 13.73
CA GLU A 61 8.18 7.78 13.22
C GLU A 61 6.71 7.38 12.97
N ARG A 62 6.47 6.16 12.46
CA ARG A 62 5.13 5.62 12.21
C ARG A 62 4.23 5.57 13.47
N TYR A 63 4.85 5.50 14.65
CA TYR A 63 4.18 5.46 15.94
C TYR A 63 4.08 6.83 16.61
N MET A 64 4.74 7.88 16.09
CA MET A 64 4.78 9.20 16.71
C MET A 64 3.37 9.71 17.06
N MET A 65 2.44 9.69 16.10
CA MET A 65 1.05 10.15 16.33
C MET A 65 0.25 9.25 17.27
N THR A 66 0.64 7.98 17.42
CA THR A 66 0.00 7.04 18.35
C THR A 66 0.53 7.22 19.77
N VAL A 67 1.83 7.49 19.92
CA VAL A 67 2.53 7.63 21.21
C VAL A 67 2.38 9.03 21.81
N LEU A 68 2.27 10.08 20.98
CA LEU A 68 2.16 11.47 21.41
C LEU A 68 1.13 11.72 22.55
N PRO A 69 -0.12 11.22 22.50
CA PRO A 69 -1.05 11.43 23.62
C PRO A 69 -0.58 10.75 24.92
N PHE A 70 0.08 9.59 24.85
CA PHE A 70 0.64 8.92 26.02
C PHE A 70 1.82 9.70 26.60
N TYR A 71 2.69 10.23 25.74
CA TYR A 71 3.76 11.14 26.16
C TYR A 71 3.19 12.36 26.91
N CYS A 72 2.19 13.05 26.34
CA CYS A 72 1.57 14.21 26.99
C CYS A 72 0.92 13.85 28.33
N ILE A 73 0.25 12.69 28.43
CA ILE A 73 -0.34 12.22 29.70
C ILE A 73 0.76 11.94 30.73
N PHE A 74 1.84 11.27 30.31
CA PHE A 74 2.95 10.89 31.17
C PHE A 74 3.69 12.12 31.74
N THR A 75 4.06 13.09 30.90
CA THR A 75 4.74 14.32 31.34
C THR A 75 3.82 15.23 32.15
N SER A 76 2.53 15.32 31.80
CA SER A 76 1.54 16.07 32.60
C SER A 76 1.37 15.47 34.00
N PHE A 77 1.34 14.13 34.12
CA PHE A 77 1.28 13.47 35.42
C PHE A 77 2.51 13.77 36.28
N GLY A 78 3.70 13.78 35.67
CA GLY A 78 4.94 14.18 36.33
C GLY A 78 4.89 15.61 36.86
N SER A 79 4.42 16.56 36.04
CA SER A 79 4.27 17.97 36.43
C SER A 79 3.28 18.13 37.58
N ILE A 80 2.12 17.47 37.52
CA ILE A 80 1.14 17.53 38.61
C ILE A 80 1.72 16.97 39.90
N LEU A 81 2.40 15.81 39.85
CA LEU A 81 2.97 15.17 41.03
C LEU A 81 3.99 16.08 41.73
N SER A 82 4.78 16.82 40.93
CA SER A 82 5.75 17.82 41.39
C SER A 82 5.07 19.03 42.03
N ASP A 83 4.21 19.71 41.27
CA ASP A 83 3.64 21.00 41.67
C ASP A 83 2.68 20.90 42.85
N THR A 84 2.00 19.76 42.99
CA THR A 84 0.99 19.55 44.04
C THR A 84 1.53 18.90 45.31
N LYS A 85 2.86 18.79 45.45
CA LYS A 85 3.53 18.03 46.53
C LYS A 85 2.89 16.65 46.72
N ARG A 86 2.75 15.89 45.63
CA ARG A 86 2.06 14.58 45.58
C ARG A 86 0.56 14.65 45.85
N PHE A 87 -0.15 15.51 45.11
CA PHE A 87 -1.61 15.67 45.14
C PHE A 87 -2.19 16.19 46.46
N THR A 88 -1.37 16.84 47.29
CA THR A 88 -1.83 17.48 48.53
C THR A 88 -2.56 18.79 48.26
N THR A 89 -2.27 19.46 47.14
CA THR A 89 -3.02 20.62 46.65
C THR A 89 -3.76 20.29 45.36
N PRO A 90 -4.92 20.91 45.11
CA PRO A 90 -5.63 20.70 43.85
C PRO A 90 -4.78 21.18 42.66
N PRO A 91 -4.72 20.41 41.56
CA PRO A 91 -4.00 20.83 40.35
C PRO A 91 -4.69 22.04 39.72
N THR A 92 -3.90 22.95 39.19
CA THR A 92 -4.38 24.12 38.42
C THR A 92 -4.02 23.95 36.94
N ILE A 93 -4.61 24.77 36.06
CA ILE A 93 -4.34 24.68 34.61
C ILE A 93 -2.84 24.85 34.28
N SER A 94 -2.11 25.63 35.10
CA SER A 94 -0.67 25.83 34.92
C SER A 94 0.15 24.56 35.17
N THR A 95 -0.34 23.60 35.98
CA THR A 95 0.41 22.38 36.32
C THR A 95 0.46 21.34 35.21
N PHE A 96 -0.23 21.55 34.08
CA PHE A 96 -0.22 20.63 32.93
C PHE A 96 0.89 20.92 31.92
N GLY A 97 1.51 22.12 31.98
CA GLY A 97 2.53 22.56 31.03
C GLY A 97 1.94 23.04 29.69
N TYR A 98 2.29 24.26 29.28
CA TYR A 98 1.79 24.86 28.04
C TYR A 98 2.17 24.06 26.78
N SER A 99 3.35 23.44 26.78
CA SER A 99 3.83 22.57 25.69
C SER A 99 2.92 21.37 25.45
N ASN A 100 2.47 20.68 26.50
CA ASN A 100 1.57 19.54 26.40
C ASN A 100 0.21 19.91 25.79
N TYR A 101 -0.32 21.09 26.13
CA TYR A 101 -1.53 21.61 25.51
C TYR A 101 -1.37 21.84 24.01
N LEU A 102 -0.27 22.47 23.59
CA LEU A 102 0.01 22.69 22.17
C LEU A 102 0.19 21.38 21.40
N LEU A 103 0.90 20.42 21.99
CA LEU A 103 1.12 19.10 21.40
C LEU A 103 -0.18 18.30 21.28
N LEU A 104 -1.03 18.29 22.31
CA LEU A 104 -2.35 17.66 22.26
C LEU A 104 -3.29 18.37 21.26
N ALA A 105 -3.26 19.70 21.19
CA ALA A 105 -4.03 20.46 20.21
C ALA A 105 -3.60 20.13 18.78
N ALA A 106 -2.29 20.05 18.52
CA ALA A 106 -1.76 19.63 17.23
C ALA A 106 -2.15 18.17 16.91
N TRP A 107 -2.02 17.27 17.88
CA TRP A 107 -2.44 15.87 17.75
C TRP A 107 -3.92 15.75 17.38
N LEU A 108 -4.79 16.47 18.09
CA LEU A 108 -6.23 16.49 17.86
C LEU A 108 -6.54 17.08 16.48
N TYR A 109 -5.90 18.20 16.13
CA TYR A 109 -6.05 18.83 14.81
C TYR A 109 -5.74 17.84 13.67
N PHE A 110 -4.61 17.13 13.74
CA PHE A 110 -4.25 16.16 12.71
C PHE A 110 -5.15 14.92 12.72
N THR A 111 -5.50 14.40 13.89
CA THR A 111 -6.31 13.19 14.02
C THR A 111 -7.75 13.43 13.55
N VAL A 112 -8.39 14.49 14.06
CA VAL A 112 -9.74 14.88 13.67
C VAL A 112 -9.76 15.39 12.24
N GLY A 113 -8.81 16.23 11.84
CA GLY A 113 -8.69 16.72 10.47
C GLY A 113 -8.57 15.59 9.46
N ARG A 114 -7.71 14.58 9.74
CA ARG A 114 -7.60 13.38 8.91
C ARG A 114 -8.90 12.59 8.87
N ALA A 115 -9.58 12.39 10.00
CA ALA A 115 -10.85 11.69 10.04
C ALA A 115 -11.94 12.41 9.21
N ILE A 116 -12.01 13.74 9.30
CA ILE A 116 -12.91 14.58 8.48
C ILE A 116 -12.58 14.43 7.00
N LEU A 117 -11.29 14.49 6.62
CA LEU A 117 -10.87 14.33 5.23
C LEU A 117 -11.22 12.94 4.68
N ILE A 118 -10.99 11.88 5.44
CA ILE A 118 -11.37 10.51 5.05
C ILE A 118 -12.90 10.40 4.91
N ARG A 119 -13.66 10.98 5.84
CA ARG A 119 -15.13 10.99 5.77
C ARG A 119 -15.63 11.76 4.55
N ARG A 120 -15.03 12.90 4.23
CA ARG A 120 -15.34 13.67 3.00
C ARG A 120 -15.02 12.86 1.75
N ALA A 121 -13.83 12.26 1.68
CA ALA A 121 -13.44 11.40 0.56
C ALA A 121 -14.40 10.22 0.40
N PHE A 122 -14.81 9.58 1.50
CA PHE A 122 -15.81 8.51 1.47
C PHE A 122 -17.17 9.00 0.99
N ASN A 123 -17.64 10.15 1.48
CA ASN A 123 -18.90 10.73 1.04
C ASN A 123 -18.90 11.02 -0.47
N ASN A 124 -17.77 11.45 -1.03
CA ASN A 124 -17.64 11.72 -2.46
C ASN A 124 -17.79 10.46 -3.32
N VAL A 125 -17.40 9.29 -2.81
CA VAL A 125 -17.46 8.00 -3.55
C VAL A 125 -18.68 7.17 -3.14
N LYS A 126 -19.43 7.59 -2.11
CA LYS A 126 -20.54 6.81 -1.53
C LYS A 126 -21.62 6.49 -2.54
N SER A 127 -21.98 7.44 -3.42
CA SER A 127 -23.00 7.23 -4.44
C SER A 127 -22.58 6.18 -5.47
N GLU A 128 -21.33 6.22 -5.93
CA GLU A 128 -20.76 5.22 -6.83
C GLU A 128 -20.67 3.85 -6.17
N LEU A 129 -20.22 3.81 -4.91
CA LEU A 129 -20.16 2.58 -4.11
C LEU A 129 -21.54 1.91 -4.00
N LEU A 130 -22.60 2.69 -3.78
CA LEU A 130 -23.97 2.16 -3.74
C LEU A 130 -24.37 1.59 -5.11
N LYS A 131 -24.16 2.34 -6.19
CA LYS A 131 -24.44 1.86 -7.57
C LYS A 131 -23.72 0.55 -7.88
N TYR A 132 -22.42 0.46 -7.56
CA TYR A 132 -21.66 -0.77 -7.77
C TYR A 132 -22.16 -1.93 -6.92
N ASN A 133 -22.57 -1.68 -5.67
CA ASN A 133 -23.13 -2.72 -4.82
C ASN A 133 -24.50 -3.19 -5.31
N ASP A 134 -25.33 -2.29 -5.85
CA ASP A 134 -26.62 -2.64 -6.44
C ASP A 134 -26.43 -3.51 -7.70
N LEU A 135 -25.49 -3.14 -8.57
CA LEU A 135 -25.09 -3.96 -9.71
C LEU A 135 -24.54 -5.32 -9.26
N TRP A 136 -23.68 -5.34 -8.24
CA TRP A 136 -23.17 -6.57 -7.66
C TRP A 136 -24.28 -7.47 -7.10
N ALA A 137 -25.27 -6.88 -6.44
CA ALA A 137 -26.43 -7.59 -5.95
C ALA A 137 -27.32 -8.10 -7.09
N SER A 138 -27.42 -7.40 -8.21
CA SER A 138 -28.15 -7.91 -9.39
C SER A 138 -27.49 -9.15 -10.02
N LEU A 139 -26.19 -9.36 -9.78
CA LEU A 139 -25.48 -10.59 -10.16
C LEU A 139 -25.78 -11.77 -9.21
N SER A 140 -26.76 -11.69 -8.31
CA SER A 140 -27.07 -12.73 -7.30
C SER A 140 -27.77 -13.98 -7.84
N SER A 141 -27.79 -14.22 -9.16
CA SER A 141 -28.29 -15.49 -9.69
C SER A 141 -27.46 -16.66 -9.15
N GLU A 142 -28.09 -17.82 -8.95
CA GLU A 142 -27.41 -19.02 -8.47
C GLU A 142 -26.22 -19.38 -9.38
N GLN A 143 -26.43 -19.26 -10.70
CA GLN A 143 -25.39 -19.47 -11.71
C GLN A 143 -24.19 -18.55 -11.51
N SER A 144 -24.41 -17.24 -11.35
CA SER A 144 -23.32 -16.29 -11.11
C SER A 144 -22.54 -16.61 -9.84
N ARG A 145 -23.20 -17.06 -8.77
CA ARG A 145 -22.53 -17.45 -7.51
C ARG A 145 -21.63 -18.67 -7.71
N LEU A 146 -22.09 -19.67 -8.47
CA LEU A 146 -21.27 -20.84 -8.83
C LEU A 146 -20.06 -20.43 -9.68
N THR A 147 -20.26 -19.53 -10.65
CA THR A 147 -19.16 -19.02 -11.48
C THR A 147 -18.15 -18.23 -10.65
N LEU A 148 -18.59 -17.38 -9.72
CA LEU A 148 -17.71 -16.66 -8.79
C LEU A 148 -16.94 -17.59 -7.86
N GLN A 149 -17.58 -18.65 -7.37
CA GLN A 149 -16.92 -19.69 -6.58
C GLN A 149 -15.85 -20.39 -7.41
N ARG A 150 -16.15 -20.77 -8.66
CA ARG A 150 -15.19 -21.38 -9.58
C ARG A 150 -13.99 -20.46 -9.83
N ILE A 151 -14.22 -19.16 -10.06
CA ILE A 151 -13.12 -18.18 -10.17
C ILE A 151 -12.28 -18.17 -8.88
N GLY A 152 -12.92 -18.18 -7.71
CA GLY A 152 -12.23 -18.25 -6.41
C GLY A 152 -11.38 -19.52 -6.26
N GLU A 153 -11.93 -20.68 -6.65
CA GLU A 153 -11.24 -21.97 -6.63
C GLU A 153 -10.04 -21.97 -7.58
N THR A 154 -10.22 -21.55 -8.84
CA THR A 154 -9.16 -21.40 -9.83
C THR A 154 -8.03 -20.49 -9.34
N VAL A 155 -8.37 -19.37 -8.69
CA VAL A 155 -7.38 -18.47 -8.09
C VAL A 155 -6.67 -19.10 -6.90
N SER A 156 -7.36 -19.91 -6.10
CA SER A 156 -6.80 -20.57 -4.91
C SER A 156 -5.86 -21.73 -5.23
N GLN A 157 -6.10 -22.43 -6.35
CA GLN A 157 -5.25 -23.54 -6.81
C GLN A 157 -3.86 -23.06 -7.24
N LEU A 158 -3.76 -21.81 -7.68
CA LEU A 158 -2.47 -21.20 -7.96
C LEU A 158 -1.71 -20.99 -6.66
N ARG A 159 -0.67 -21.79 -6.45
CA ARG A 159 0.40 -21.55 -5.47
C ARG A 159 1.28 -20.34 -5.83
N VAL A 160 0.71 -19.35 -6.49
CA VAL A 160 1.35 -18.06 -6.66
C VAL A 160 1.27 -17.38 -5.31
N SER A 161 2.39 -16.83 -4.83
CA SER A 161 2.43 -16.14 -3.53
C SER A 161 1.40 -15.00 -3.51
N SER A 162 0.22 -15.28 -2.96
CA SER A 162 -0.90 -14.33 -2.84
C SER A 162 -0.53 -13.16 -1.94
N LYS A 163 0.52 -13.33 -1.14
CA LYS A 163 1.27 -12.27 -0.47
C LYS A 163 2.55 -11.98 -1.25
N PRO A 164 2.53 -11.15 -2.30
CA PRO A 164 3.67 -10.27 -2.43
C PRO A 164 3.72 -9.52 -1.11
N VAL A 165 4.87 -9.49 -0.47
CA VAL A 165 5.18 -8.48 0.53
C VAL A 165 5.20 -7.14 -0.22
N GLN A 166 4.01 -6.68 -0.62
CA GLN A 166 3.67 -5.27 -0.63
C GLN A 166 3.52 -4.83 0.83
N SER A 167 4.49 -5.17 1.68
CA SER A 167 4.88 -4.16 2.64
C SER A 167 5.25 -2.96 1.78
N ARG A 168 4.76 -1.78 2.16
CA ARG A 168 5.44 -0.55 1.78
C ARG A 168 6.93 -0.85 1.92
N ALA A 169 7.71 -0.71 0.83
CA ALA A 169 9.10 -1.14 0.82
C ALA A 169 9.73 -0.54 2.07
N HIS A 170 10.04 -1.44 2.99
CA HIS A 170 10.72 -1.15 4.22
C HIS A 170 12.07 -0.62 3.81
N ASP A 171 12.53 0.46 4.44
CA ASP A 171 13.89 0.94 4.28
C ASP A 171 14.85 -0.24 4.54
N PRO A 172 15.53 -0.79 3.51
CA PRO A 172 16.45 -1.90 3.70
C PRO A 172 17.66 -1.51 4.55
N ASP A 173 17.86 -0.21 4.77
CA ASP A 173 18.91 0.35 5.61
C ASP A 173 18.44 0.69 7.03
N SER A 174 17.23 0.27 7.44
CA SER A 174 16.82 0.36 8.85
C SER A 174 17.34 -0.87 9.61
N PRO A 175 18.39 -0.76 10.46
CA PRO A 175 19.04 -1.91 11.09
C PRO A 175 18.20 -2.57 12.20
N LEU A 176 16.95 -2.13 12.41
CA LEU A 176 16.19 -2.43 13.63
C LEU A 176 14.89 -3.22 13.39
N GLU A 177 14.52 -3.57 12.15
CA GLU A 177 13.23 -4.22 11.88
C GLU A 177 13.29 -5.68 11.42
N ALA A 178 14.40 -6.39 11.65
CA ALA A 178 14.38 -7.86 11.64
C ALA A 178 13.56 -8.48 12.80
N SER A 179 13.02 -7.69 13.73
CA SER A 179 12.20 -8.18 14.84
C SER A 179 10.97 -7.30 15.08
N SER A 180 9.86 -7.59 14.41
CA SER A 180 8.58 -6.89 14.62
C SER A 180 7.83 -7.36 15.88
N SER A 181 8.55 -7.76 16.93
CA SER A 181 8.03 -7.94 18.29
C SER A 181 9.21 -8.12 19.26
N PRO A 182 9.41 -7.21 20.24
CA PRO A 182 10.43 -7.39 21.29
C PRO A 182 10.26 -8.71 22.06
N LEU A 183 9.01 -9.19 22.19
CA LEU A 183 8.68 -10.48 22.80
C LEU A 183 8.99 -11.68 21.89
N ALA A 184 8.86 -11.54 20.58
CA ALA A 184 9.14 -12.62 19.63
C ALA A 184 10.63 -12.97 19.58
N TRP A 185 11.52 -11.97 19.68
CA TRP A 185 12.97 -12.21 19.75
C TRP A 185 13.39 -12.94 21.03
N MET A 186 12.77 -12.61 22.16
CA MET A 186 13.00 -13.31 23.44
C MET A 186 12.50 -14.77 23.41
N LEU A 187 11.40 -15.05 22.72
CA LEU A 187 10.84 -16.40 22.60
C LEU A 187 11.54 -17.24 21.52
N GLN A 188 12.10 -16.64 20.47
CA GLN A 188 12.81 -17.39 19.42
C GLN A 188 14.17 -17.92 19.84
N ARG A 189 14.80 -17.32 20.86
CA ARG A 189 16.13 -17.75 21.34
C ARG A 189 16.08 -19.06 22.16
N SER A 190 14.91 -19.60 22.48
CA SER A 190 14.76 -20.86 23.21
C SER A 190 14.45 -22.08 22.33
N GLN A 191 14.28 -21.92 21.01
CA GLN A 191 14.04 -23.04 20.09
C GLN A 191 15.12 -23.12 19.01
N GLY A 192 16.32 -23.48 19.44
CA GLY A 192 17.37 -23.96 18.55
C GLY A 192 17.14 -25.41 18.17
N GLY A 193 17.09 -25.70 16.87
CA GLY A 193 17.38 -27.03 16.32
C GLY A 193 16.31 -27.59 15.38
N SER A 194 16.40 -27.26 14.08
CA SER A 194 16.26 -28.28 13.01
C SER A 194 16.62 -27.69 11.64
N PHE A 195 17.65 -28.24 11.03
CA PHE A 195 17.99 -28.02 9.62
C PHE A 195 17.00 -28.78 8.74
N SER A 196 16.23 -28.08 7.89
CA SER A 196 15.53 -28.73 6.77
C SER A 196 16.21 -28.36 5.44
N LEU A 197 16.87 -29.36 4.87
CA LEU A 197 17.37 -29.36 3.50
C LEU A 197 16.21 -29.18 2.52
N HIS A 198 16.19 -28.07 1.79
CA HIS A 198 15.36 -27.94 0.59
C HIS A 198 16.04 -28.62 -0.58
N ALA A 199 15.35 -29.59 -1.17
CA ALA A 199 15.75 -30.24 -2.41
C ALA A 199 15.65 -29.25 -3.60
N PRO A 200 16.64 -29.21 -4.51
CA PRO A 200 16.59 -28.34 -5.67
C PRO A 200 15.65 -28.93 -6.73
N SER A 201 14.56 -28.20 -7.00
CA SER A 201 13.76 -28.43 -8.20
C SER A 201 14.57 -28.01 -9.43
N LYS A 202 14.80 -28.95 -10.34
CA LYS A 202 15.47 -28.72 -11.63
C LYS A 202 14.55 -27.93 -12.56
N SER A 203 14.68 -26.61 -12.61
CA SER A 203 14.33 -25.84 -13.80
C SER A 203 15.61 -25.37 -14.49
N VAL A 204 15.73 -25.72 -15.77
CA VAL A 204 16.91 -25.57 -16.61
C VAL A 204 16.97 -24.16 -17.19
N TRP A 205 17.12 -23.17 -16.31
CA TRP A 205 17.63 -21.85 -16.69
C TRP A 205 18.59 -21.43 -15.59
N PRO A 206 19.89 -21.25 -15.86
CA PRO A 206 20.74 -20.56 -14.91
C PRO A 206 20.08 -19.18 -14.70
N LEU A 207 19.57 -18.91 -13.50
CA LEU A 207 19.20 -17.57 -13.08
C LEU A 207 20.48 -16.72 -13.16
N SER A 208 20.81 -16.23 -14.35
CA SER A 208 21.64 -15.04 -14.50
C SER A 208 20.94 -14.02 -13.61
N LYS A 209 21.66 -13.46 -12.63
CA LYS A 209 21.14 -12.45 -11.69
C LYS A 209 20.15 -11.55 -12.44
N ASP A 210 18.85 -11.74 -12.20
CA ASP A 210 17.80 -11.03 -12.94
C ASP A 210 18.19 -9.55 -12.95
N PRO A 211 18.41 -8.92 -14.11
CA PRO A 211 18.78 -7.53 -14.16
C PRO A 211 17.58 -6.73 -13.67
N ARG A 212 17.54 -6.51 -12.35
CA ARG A 212 16.51 -5.70 -11.70
C ARG A 212 16.44 -4.39 -12.46
N VAL A 213 15.24 -4.00 -12.85
CA VAL A 213 15.03 -2.73 -13.54
C VAL A 213 15.38 -1.61 -12.55
N VAL A 214 16.45 -0.87 -12.84
CA VAL A 214 17.00 0.16 -11.93
C VAL A 214 16.54 1.57 -12.27
N SER A 215 16.11 1.82 -13.51
CA SER A 215 15.70 3.13 -13.98
C SER A 215 14.38 3.09 -14.75
N LEU A 216 13.67 4.21 -14.76
CA LEU A 216 12.44 4.37 -15.56
C LEU A 216 12.74 4.23 -17.06
N ASP A 217 13.85 4.78 -17.55
CA ASP A 217 14.20 4.70 -18.96
C ASP A 217 14.36 3.24 -19.42
N GLN A 218 15.02 2.41 -18.61
CA GLN A 218 15.13 0.97 -18.87
C GLN A 218 13.75 0.30 -18.89
N LEU A 219 12.88 0.63 -17.92
CA LEU A 219 11.53 0.08 -17.84
C LEU A 219 10.70 0.43 -19.08
N TYR A 220 10.77 1.69 -19.54
CA TYR A 220 10.01 2.16 -20.69
C TYR A 220 10.58 1.64 -22.01
N ALA A 221 11.91 1.51 -22.13
CA ALA A 221 12.52 0.83 -23.27
C ALA A 221 11.99 -0.60 -23.39
N GLN A 222 11.94 -1.35 -22.28
CA GLN A 222 11.34 -2.70 -22.27
C GLN A 222 9.84 -2.66 -22.60
N ALA A 223 9.10 -1.69 -22.06
CA ALA A 223 7.66 -1.56 -22.29
C ALA A 223 7.31 -1.37 -23.78
N VAL A 224 8.12 -0.61 -24.54
CA VAL A 224 7.91 -0.38 -25.98
C VAL A 224 7.94 -1.70 -26.77
N PHE A 225 8.80 -2.65 -26.39
CA PHE A 225 8.87 -3.96 -27.02
C PHE A 225 7.77 -4.91 -26.56
N VAL A 226 7.43 -4.87 -25.27
CA VAL A 226 6.44 -5.79 -24.67
C VAL A 226 5.01 -5.41 -25.06
N ASP A 227 4.69 -4.13 -25.24
CA ASP A 227 3.32 -3.67 -25.52
C ASP A 227 2.68 -4.33 -26.75
N PRO A 228 3.29 -4.35 -27.95
CA PRO A 228 2.68 -5.00 -29.11
C PRO A 228 2.52 -6.51 -28.94
N ILE A 229 3.50 -7.19 -28.35
CA ILE A 229 3.47 -8.65 -28.11
C ILE A 229 2.34 -8.99 -27.14
N PHE A 230 2.28 -8.27 -26.01
CA PHE A 230 1.25 -8.48 -25.02
C PHE A 230 -0.15 -8.13 -25.55
N ARG A 231 -0.26 -7.10 -26.39
CA ARG A 231 -1.52 -6.73 -27.03
C ARG A 231 -2.03 -7.82 -27.97
N GLN A 232 -1.16 -8.36 -28.82
CA GLN A 232 -1.50 -9.49 -29.69
C GLN A 232 -2.01 -10.67 -28.86
N LYS A 233 -1.31 -11.00 -27.76
CA LYS A 233 -1.73 -12.09 -26.89
C LYS A 233 -3.11 -11.86 -26.26
N VAL A 234 -3.39 -10.62 -25.86
CA VAL A 234 -4.69 -10.23 -25.31
C VAL A 234 -5.79 -10.29 -26.37
N GLN A 235 -5.49 -9.97 -27.62
CA GLN A 235 -6.41 -10.12 -28.75
C GLN A 235 -6.77 -11.60 -28.98
N GLU A 236 -5.77 -12.49 -28.97
CA GLU A 236 -5.99 -13.95 -29.09
C GLU A 236 -6.90 -14.47 -27.96
N LEU A 237 -6.58 -14.13 -26.71
CA LEU A 237 -7.39 -14.49 -25.55
C LEU A 237 -8.83 -13.97 -25.70
N ALA A 238 -9.01 -12.70 -26.07
CA ALA A 238 -10.32 -12.10 -26.27
C ALA A 238 -11.10 -12.79 -27.41
N ALA A 239 -10.44 -13.17 -28.50
CA ALA A 239 -11.09 -13.93 -29.56
C ALA A 239 -11.62 -15.25 -29.01
N GLU A 240 -10.80 -16.00 -28.27
CA GLU A 240 -11.17 -17.31 -27.76
C GLU A 240 -12.25 -17.28 -26.67
N SER A 241 -12.27 -16.24 -25.85
CA SER A 241 -13.16 -16.12 -24.69
C SER A 241 -14.29 -15.11 -24.87
N ARG A 242 -14.62 -14.71 -26.11
CA ARG A 242 -15.69 -13.72 -26.40
C ARG A 242 -15.48 -12.38 -25.68
N GLY A 243 -14.23 -11.98 -25.54
CA GLY A 243 -13.83 -10.71 -24.95
C GLY A 243 -14.22 -9.52 -25.81
N LEU A 244 -14.54 -8.43 -25.14
CA LEU A 244 -14.87 -7.14 -25.74
C LEU A 244 -13.82 -6.10 -25.37
N PHE A 245 -13.68 -5.07 -26.22
CA PHE A 245 -12.84 -3.91 -25.97
C PHE A 245 -13.65 -2.61 -26.00
N PRO A 246 -13.31 -1.61 -25.16
CA PRO A 246 -14.02 -0.34 -25.17
C PRO A 246 -13.83 0.40 -26.49
N SER A 247 -14.90 1.00 -26.99
CA SER A 247 -14.93 1.87 -28.19
C SER A 247 -14.40 3.28 -27.87
N VAL A 248 -13.86 3.95 -28.88
CA VAL A 248 -13.53 5.39 -28.81
C VAL A 248 -14.79 6.24 -28.83
N LEU A 249 -15.86 5.76 -29.48
CA LEU A 249 -17.14 6.44 -29.51
C LEU A 249 -17.90 6.19 -28.19
N GLN A 250 -18.56 7.22 -27.70
CA GLN A 250 -19.46 7.09 -26.56
C GLN A 250 -20.85 6.70 -27.08
N GLY A 251 -21.50 5.80 -26.36
CA GLY A 251 -22.89 5.46 -26.61
C GLY A 251 -23.83 6.64 -26.36
N PRO A 252 -25.12 6.52 -26.77
CA PRO A 252 -26.11 7.60 -26.72
C PRO A 252 -26.39 8.23 -25.35
N GLU A 253 -25.83 7.69 -24.26
CA GLU A 253 -25.95 8.23 -22.89
C GLU A 253 -24.59 8.42 -22.19
N GLY A 254 -23.49 8.50 -22.95
CA GLY A 254 -22.14 8.53 -22.37
C GLY A 254 -21.68 7.18 -21.82
N SER A 255 -22.42 6.10 -22.12
CA SER A 255 -22.00 4.73 -21.82
C SER A 255 -20.78 4.36 -22.67
N VAL A 256 -19.90 3.56 -22.10
CA VAL A 256 -18.75 2.99 -22.83
C VAL A 256 -19.30 1.86 -23.69
N GLU A 257 -19.46 2.12 -24.99
CA GLU A 257 -19.74 1.08 -25.97
C GLU A 257 -18.56 0.10 -26.00
N CYS A 258 -18.82 -1.20 -26.05
CA CYS A 258 -17.80 -2.23 -26.14
C CYS A 258 -18.00 -3.02 -27.43
N ILE A 259 -16.91 -3.31 -28.14
CA ILE A 259 -16.90 -3.99 -29.44
C ILE A 259 -16.39 -5.41 -29.23
N PRO A 260 -17.13 -6.46 -29.65
CA PRO A 260 -16.65 -7.83 -29.63
C PRO A 260 -15.41 -7.98 -30.53
N TRP A 261 -14.32 -8.54 -30.00
CA TRP A 261 -13.07 -8.62 -30.77
C TRP A 261 -13.21 -9.46 -32.05
N ARG A 262 -14.02 -10.52 -32.02
CA ARG A 262 -14.29 -11.36 -33.21
C ARG A 262 -14.94 -10.58 -34.36
N GLU A 263 -15.77 -9.60 -34.06
CA GLU A 263 -16.42 -8.76 -35.07
C GLU A 263 -15.43 -7.74 -35.62
N ALA A 264 -14.64 -7.13 -34.74
CA ALA A 264 -13.57 -6.22 -35.14
C ALA A 264 -12.51 -6.88 -36.05
N MET A 265 -12.19 -8.16 -35.83
CA MET A 265 -11.28 -8.89 -36.73
C MET A 265 -11.81 -9.04 -38.16
N ALA A 266 -13.13 -8.99 -38.35
CA ALA A 266 -13.76 -9.13 -39.67
C ALA A 266 -14.04 -7.75 -40.33
N ASP A 267 -14.01 -6.67 -39.56
CA ASP A 267 -14.37 -5.32 -39.98
C ASP A 267 -13.32 -4.30 -39.50
N GLU A 268 -12.52 -3.80 -40.45
CA GLU A 268 -11.45 -2.83 -40.20
C GLU A 268 -11.97 -1.52 -39.59
N GLU A 269 -13.21 -1.10 -39.90
CA GLU A 269 -13.80 0.11 -39.31
C GLU A 269 -14.07 -0.09 -37.81
N LEU A 270 -14.54 -1.28 -37.42
CA LEU A 270 -14.75 -1.63 -36.01
C LEU A 270 -13.43 -1.77 -35.26
N GLU A 271 -12.40 -2.35 -35.90
CA GLU A 271 -11.06 -2.43 -35.30
C GLU A 271 -10.49 -1.04 -34.99
N GLN A 272 -10.58 -0.10 -35.93
CA GLN A 272 -10.09 1.28 -35.75
C GLN A 272 -10.83 2.04 -34.65
N ARG A 273 -12.06 1.63 -34.32
CA ARG A 273 -12.86 2.20 -33.22
C ARG A 273 -12.46 1.68 -31.85
N ILE A 274 -11.63 0.64 -31.74
CA ILE A 274 -11.22 0.10 -30.44
C ILE A 274 -10.25 1.06 -29.73
N ARG A 275 -10.58 1.38 -28.48
CA ARG A 275 -9.75 2.17 -27.58
C ARG A 275 -8.78 1.28 -26.82
N TRP A 276 -7.57 1.15 -27.36
CA TRP A 276 -6.47 0.46 -26.69
C TRP A 276 -5.98 1.19 -25.42
N ALA A 277 -5.58 0.40 -24.43
CA ALA A 277 -4.97 0.93 -23.23
C ALA A 277 -3.59 1.51 -23.56
N GLN A 278 -3.44 2.82 -23.37
CA GLN A 278 -2.17 3.51 -23.57
C GLN A 278 -1.17 3.11 -22.47
N MET A 279 0.11 3.03 -22.84
CA MET A 279 1.19 2.95 -21.87
C MET A 279 1.06 4.07 -20.83
N LYS A 280 1.35 3.74 -19.58
CA LYS A 280 1.30 4.74 -18.50
C LYS A 280 2.27 5.89 -18.84
N SER A 281 1.85 7.14 -18.68
CA SER A 281 2.77 8.27 -18.86
C SER A 281 3.84 8.31 -17.77
N VAL A 282 5.03 8.84 -18.11
CA VAL A 282 6.17 8.94 -17.19
C VAL A 282 5.78 9.71 -15.93
N ASP A 283 5.07 10.82 -16.04
CA ASP A 283 4.62 11.61 -14.88
C ASP A 283 3.75 10.79 -13.92
N ARG A 284 2.80 10.00 -14.46
CA ARG A 284 1.94 9.13 -13.65
C ARG A 284 2.70 7.96 -13.05
N ALA A 285 3.73 7.47 -13.73
CA ALA A 285 4.65 6.46 -13.21
C ALA A 285 5.44 7.03 -12.02
N VAL A 286 6.03 8.21 -12.16
CA VAL A 286 6.75 8.93 -11.08
C VAL A 286 5.84 9.17 -9.88
N GLU A 287 4.63 9.71 -10.10
CA GLU A 287 3.66 9.93 -9.02
C GLU A 287 3.36 8.63 -8.26
N LYS A 288 3.15 7.52 -8.99
CA LYS A 288 2.87 6.22 -8.38
C LYS A 288 4.06 5.65 -7.63
N LEU A 289 5.27 5.80 -8.18
CA LEU A 289 6.52 5.36 -7.56
C LEU A 289 6.75 6.07 -6.22
N VAL A 290 6.64 7.40 -6.21
CA VAL A 290 6.81 8.21 -5.00
C VAL A 290 5.74 7.88 -3.97
N ARG A 291 4.47 7.74 -4.39
CA ARG A 291 3.34 7.52 -3.48
C ARG A 291 3.25 6.11 -2.92
N SER A 292 3.62 5.10 -3.71
CA SER A 292 3.26 3.70 -3.42
C SER A 292 4.44 2.75 -3.32
N TYR A 293 5.59 3.09 -3.93
CA TYR A 293 6.71 2.17 -4.07
C TYR A 293 8.04 2.71 -3.53
N ASN A 294 8.04 3.84 -2.82
CA ASN A 294 9.26 4.47 -2.29
C ASN A 294 10.33 4.67 -3.38
N SER A 295 9.90 5.06 -4.57
CA SER A 295 10.77 5.24 -5.75
C SER A 295 11.43 3.98 -6.31
N ASP A 296 11.05 2.78 -5.84
CA ASP A 296 11.56 1.51 -6.38
C ASP A 296 10.86 1.17 -7.72
N VAL A 297 11.60 1.37 -8.82
CA VAL A 297 11.12 1.18 -10.19
C VAL A 297 10.74 -0.28 -10.48
N SER A 298 11.42 -1.25 -9.87
CA SER A 298 11.18 -2.67 -10.10
C SER A 298 9.78 -3.13 -9.66
N ARG A 299 9.06 -2.30 -8.88
CA ARG A 299 7.71 -2.59 -8.36
C ARG A 299 6.60 -1.99 -9.21
N LEU A 300 6.94 -1.24 -10.26
CA LEU A 300 5.99 -0.62 -11.17
C LEU A 300 5.58 -1.60 -12.28
N LEU A 301 4.55 -2.40 -12.01
CA LEU A 301 4.16 -3.54 -12.86
C LEU A 301 3.03 -3.24 -13.86
N ASP A 302 2.61 -1.99 -13.99
CA ASP A 302 1.45 -1.61 -14.81
C ASP A 302 1.78 -0.51 -15.84
N VAL A 303 3.02 -0.47 -16.32
CA VAL A 303 3.42 0.44 -17.41
C VAL A 303 2.71 0.03 -18.70
N VAL A 304 2.87 -1.24 -19.09
CA VAL A 304 2.06 -1.91 -20.10
C VAL A 304 0.86 -2.55 -19.39
N ARG A 305 -0.33 -2.35 -19.93
CA ARG A 305 -1.58 -2.90 -19.37
C ARG A 305 -2.59 -3.05 -20.50
N GLN A 306 -3.44 -4.06 -20.38
CA GLN A 306 -4.58 -4.27 -21.26
C GLN A 306 -5.81 -4.62 -20.42
N CYS A 307 -7.00 -4.51 -21.02
CA CYS A 307 -8.27 -4.80 -20.36
C CYS A 307 -9.16 -5.57 -21.33
N ILE A 308 -9.70 -6.70 -20.89
CA ILE A 308 -10.73 -7.44 -21.61
C ILE A 308 -12.02 -7.28 -20.82
N VAL A 309 -13.09 -6.86 -21.48
CA VAL A 309 -14.42 -6.72 -20.89
C VAL A 309 -15.25 -7.96 -21.27
N PHE A 310 -16.10 -8.40 -20.35
CA PHE A 310 -16.99 -9.55 -20.55
C PHE A 310 -18.40 -9.17 -20.16
N GLU A 311 -19.38 -9.58 -20.97
CA GLU A 311 -20.80 -9.45 -20.63
C GLU A 311 -21.23 -10.50 -19.60
N ARG A 312 -20.56 -11.66 -19.61
CA ARG A 312 -20.90 -12.81 -18.77
C ARG A 312 -19.73 -13.22 -17.89
N LEU A 313 -20.03 -13.64 -16.67
CA LEU A 313 -19.01 -14.14 -15.74
C LEU A 313 -18.39 -15.46 -16.22
N GLU A 314 -19.15 -16.28 -16.95
CA GLU A 314 -18.63 -17.55 -17.49
C GLU A 314 -17.49 -17.31 -18.48
N ASP A 315 -17.65 -16.34 -19.37
CA ASP A 315 -16.64 -15.97 -20.37
C ASP A 315 -15.36 -15.43 -19.70
N LEU A 316 -15.49 -14.68 -18.60
CA LEU A 316 -14.36 -14.25 -17.77
C LEU A 316 -13.65 -15.44 -17.11
N CYS A 317 -14.41 -16.38 -16.54
CA CYS A 317 -13.85 -17.59 -15.91
C CYS A 317 -13.08 -18.43 -16.94
N GLU A 318 -13.66 -18.61 -18.13
CA GLU A 318 -13.05 -19.28 -19.27
C GLU A 318 -11.77 -18.58 -19.76
N CYS A 319 -11.77 -17.25 -19.83
CA CYS A 319 -10.57 -16.47 -20.17
C CYS A 319 -9.48 -16.67 -19.11
N LEU A 320 -9.84 -16.68 -17.84
CA LEU A 320 -8.90 -16.88 -16.73
C LEU A 320 -8.26 -18.27 -16.83
N GLU A 321 -9.05 -19.32 -17.04
CA GLU A 321 -8.53 -20.68 -17.21
C GLU A 321 -7.57 -20.78 -18.42
N ARG A 322 -7.87 -20.10 -19.53
CA ARG A 322 -6.98 -20.01 -20.69
C ARG A 322 -5.66 -19.33 -20.35
N ILE A 323 -5.68 -18.17 -19.70
CA ILE A 323 -4.46 -17.46 -19.27
C ILE A 323 -3.57 -18.36 -18.40
N LEU A 324 -4.19 -19.20 -17.56
CA LEU A 324 -3.46 -20.11 -16.67
C LEU A 324 -2.89 -21.35 -17.37
N GLY A 325 -3.52 -21.78 -18.46
CA GLY A 325 -3.05 -22.86 -19.31
C GLY A 325 -2.02 -22.41 -20.35
N ASP A 326 -1.81 -21.10 -20.50
CA ASP A 326 -0.98 -20.53 -21.56
C ASP A 326 0.52 -20.56 -21.22
N PRO A 327 1.36 -21.26 -21.99
CA PRO A 327 2.80 -21.35 -21.72
C PRO A 327 3.55 -20.02 -21.91
N GLU A 328 3.01 -19.08 -22.69
CA GLU A 328 3.64 -17.79 -22.96
C GLU A 328 3.32 -16.76 -21.86
N LEU A 329 2.38 -17.06 -20.96
CA LEU A 329 1.95 -16.16 -19.90
C LEU A 329 2.22 -16.77 -18.52
N VAL A 330 3.29 -16.32 -17.88
CA VAL A 330 3.57 -16.71 -16.49
C VAL A 330 2.83 -15.77 -15.54
N VAL A 331 1.79 -16.26 -14.88
CA VAL A 331 1.02 -15.48 -13.90
C VAL A 331 1.82 -15.29 -12.60
N MET A 332 2.18 -14.03 -12.33
CA MET A 332 2.97 -13.63 -11.16
C MET A 332 2.10 -13.26 -9.96
N ARG A 333 0.87 -12.78 -10.21
CA ARG A 333 -0.10 -12.41 -9.16
C ARG A 333 -1.50 -12.33 -9.72
N ILE A 334 -2.49 -12.75 -8.94
CA ILE A 334 -3.91 -12.46 -9.18
C ILE A 334 -4.48 -11.66 -8.01
N LYS A 335 -5.30 -10.67 -8.32
CA LYS A 335 -6.17 -9.97 -7.38
C LYS A 335 -7.62 -10.24 -7.79
N ASN A 336 -8.28 -11.13 -7.07
CA ASN A 336 -9.70 -11.39 -7.26
C ASN A 336 -10.51 -10.43 -6.38
N ARG A 337 -11.06 -9.36 -6.97
CA ARG A 337 -12.00 -8.44 -6.27
C ARG A 337 -13.46 -8.78 -6.54
N LEU A 338 -13.72 -9.80 -7.35
CA LEU A 338 -15.04 -10.42 -7.52
C LEU A 338 -15.35 -11.39 -6.37
N ASP A 339 -14.38 -11.73 -5.52
CA ASP A 339 -14.64 -12.56 -4.35
C ASP A 339 -15.70 -11.92 -3.43
N PRO A 340 -16.75 -12.64 -3.00
CA PRO A 340 -17.77 -12.11 -2.09
C PRO A 340 -17.21 -11.59 -0.76
N SER A 341 -16.08 -12.12 -0.30
CA SER A 341 -15.39 -11.68 0.93
C SER A 341 -14.53 -10.41 0.73
N PHE A 342 -14.36 -9.94 -0.50
CA PHE A 342 -13.57 -8.73 -0.79
C PHE A 342 -14.26 -7.45 -0.27
N ASP A 343 -13.53 -6.64 0.51
CA ASP A 343 -14.00 -5.33 0.98
C ASP A 343 -13.95 -4.28 -0.14
N ALA A 344 -15.07 -4.13 -0.85
CA ALA A 344 -15.23 -3.18 -1.95
C ALA A 344 -15.08 -1.71 -1.54
N ARG A 345 -15.14 -1.37 -0.25
CA ARG A 345 -14.90 0.01 0.23
C ARG A 345 -13.47 0.48 -0.07
N THR A 346 -12.54 -0.46 -0.20
CA THR A 346 -11.13 -0.17 -0.52
C THR A 346 -10.92 0.29 -1.97
N THR A 347 -11.89 0.06 -2.86
CA THR A 347 -11.85 0.43 -4.27
C THR A 347 -13.01 1.33 -4.70
N GLY A 348 -13.79 1.84 -3.74
CA GLY A 348 -14.97 2.66 -4.05
C GLY A 348 -16.12 1.87 -4.67
N GLY A 349 -16.13 0.53 -4.51
CA GLY A 349 -17.16 -0.35 -5.08
C GLY A 349 -16.70 -1.10 -6.33
N TYR A 350 -15.61 -0.66 -6.96
CA TYR A 350 -15.09 -1.30 -8.17
C TYR A 350 -14.59 -2.72 -7.92
N ARG A 351 -14.99 -3.65 -8.79
CA ARG A 351 -14.64 -5.08 -8.73
C ARG A 351 -14.15 -5.55 -10.10
N ASP A 352 -13.06 -6.33 -10.08
CA ASP A 352 -12.35 -6.85 -11.24
C ASP A 352 -11.55 -8.10 -10.86
N VAL A 353 -11.01 -8.79 -11.86
CA VAL A 353 -9.89 -9.72 -11.70
C VAL A 353 -8.68 -9.08 -12.36
N ALA A 354 -7.69 -8.71 -11.57
CA ALA A 354 -6.46 -8.10 -12.07
C ALA A 354 -5.29 -9.08 -11.97
N LEU A 355 -4.59 -9.28 -13.08
CA LEU A 355 -3.43 -10.16 -13.16
C LEU A 355 -2.16 -9.36 -13.41
N ASN A 356 -1.08 -9.77 -12.76
CA ASN A 356 0.27 -9.42 -13.18
C ASN A 356 0.86 -10.64 -13.88
N VAL A 357 1.26 -10.48 -15.13
CA VAL A 357 1.82 -11.56 -15.95
C VAL A 357 3.21 -11.18 -16.42
N ARG A 358 4.06 -12.20 -16.64
CA ARG A 358 5.30 -12.08 -17.38
C ARG A 358 5.11 -12.78 -18.71
N VAL A 359 5.29 -12.03 -19.80
CA VAL A 359 5.30 -12.59 -21.16
C VAL A 359 6.62 -13.29 -21.38
N VAL A 360 6.57 -14.56 -21.81
CA VAL A 360 7.74 -15.35 -22.17
C VAL A 360 7.79 -15.40 -23.69
N THR A 361 8.84 -14.82 -24.26
CA THR A 361 9.14 -14.92 -25.70
C THR A 361 10.31 -15.88 -25.86
N GLU A 362 10.22 -16.79 -26.83
CA GLU A 362 11.32 -17.70 -27.20
C GLU A 362 12.56 -16.98 -27.74
#